data_AF-A0AB73IMN3-F1
#
_entry.id   AF-A0AB73IMN3-F1
#
_cell.length_a   1.000
_cell.length_b   1.000
_cell.length_c   1.000
_cell.angle_alpha   90.00
_cell.angle_beta   90.00
_cell.angle_gamma   90.00
#
_symmetry.space_group_name_H-M   'P 1'
#
loop_
_entity.id
_entity.type
_entity.pdbx_description
1 polymer ?
#
loop_
_entity_poly.entity_id
_entity_poly.type
_entity_poly.pdbx_seq_one_letter_code
_entity_poly.pdbx_strand_id
1 'polypeptide(L)'
;MRIVGLDVSGSVAEIAYREDGVLQAGGRVGLRRDELERFTARLCSTDHVVLEATGNTAAIVNVLRPHVARRDCESTAGPAHRRSTRQDR
;
A
#
# COMPACT_ATOMS: atom_id res chain seq x y z
N MET A 1 -1.94 16.08 0.40
CA MET A 1 -2.88 14.96 0.10
C MET A 1 -2.05 13.86 -0.55
N ARG A 2 -1.96 12.70 0.11
CA ARG A 2 -1.17 11.57 -0.38
C ARG A 2 -2.06 10.58 -1.13
N ILE A 3 -1.62 10.19 -2.33
CA ILE A 3 -2.26 9.14 -3.13
C ILE A 3 -1.41 7.88 -3.02
N VAL A 4 -2.07 6.75 -2.75
CA VAL A 4 -1.43 5.43 -2.64
C VAL A 4 -1.97 4.54 -3.76
N GLY A 5 -1.15 4.29 -4.77
CA GLY A 5 -1.47 3.37 -5.86
C GLY A 5 -1.09 1.94 -5.50
N LEU A 6 -2.00 1.00 -5.75
CA LEU A 6 -1.80 -0.44 -5.62
C LEU A 6 -2.04 -1.10 -6.97
N ASP A 7 -1.01 -1.68 -7.56
CA ASP A 7 -1.10 -2.49 -8.78
C ASP A 7 -0.98 -3.97 -8.41
N VAL A 8 -2.08 -4.71 -8.56
CA VAL A 8 -2.18 -6.12 -8.16
C VAL A 8 -1.77 -7.05 -9.29
N SER A 9 -0.73 -7.84 -9.04
CA SER A 9 -0.27 -8.92 -9.91
C SER A 9 -0.17 -10.23 -9.15
N GLY A 10 -1.09 -11.16 -9.42
CA GLY A 10 -1.13 -12.47 -8.77
C GLY A 10 -1.43 -12.39 -7.28
N SER A 11 -0.44 -12.72 -6.44
CA SER A 11 -0.56 -12.73 -4.98
C SER A 11 0.08 -11.52 -4.29
N VAL A 12 0.53 -10.53 -5.06
CA VAL A 12 1.20 -9.32 -4.56
C VAL A 12 0.61 -8.05 -5.16
N ALA A 13 0.77 -6.93 -4.46
CA ALA A 13 0.54 -5.59 -5.01
C ALA A 13 1.83 -4.77 -4.96
N GLU A 14 2.17 -4.11 -6.06
CA GLU A 14 3.17 -3.04 -6.06
C GLU A 14 2.56 -1.73 -5.55
N ILE A 15 3.35 -0.99 -4.76
CA ILE A 15 2.89 0.23 -4.10
C ILE A 15 3.61 1.43 -4.70
N ALA A 16 2.85 2.47 -5.01
CA ALA A 16 3.37 3.79 -5.34
C ALA A 16 2.75 4.87 -4.45
N TYR A 17 3.57 5.78 -3.96
CA TYR A 17 3.12 6.96 -3.22
C TYR A 17 3.28 8.20 -4.08
N ARG A 18 2.23 9.01 -4.18
CA ARG A 18 2.30 10.33 -4.80
C ARG A 18 1.89 11.39 -3.79
N GLU A 19 2.80 12.29 -3.48
CA GLU A 19 2.61 13.38 -2.53
C GLU A 19 3.33 14.64 -3.05
N ASP A 20 2.66 15.78 -3.01
CA ASP A 20 3.18 17.07 -3.48
C ASP A 20 3.79 17.04 -4.90
N GLY A 21 3.16 16.25 -5.78
CA GLY A 21 3.59 16.06 -7.16
C GLY A 21 4.77 15.11 -7.35
N VAL A 22 5.38 14.61 -6.26
CA VAL A 22 6.49 13.67 -6.29
C VAL A 22 5.96 12.24 -6.23
N LEU A 23 6.45 11.39 -7.13
CA LEU A 23 6.17 9.95 -7.15
C LEU A 23 7.32 9.18 -6.50
N GLN A 24 7.00 8.27 -5.59
CA GLN A 24 7.96 7.42 -4.89
C GLN A 24 7.50 5.97 -4.89
N ALA A 25 8.44 5.05 -5.09
CA ALA A 25 8.17 3.61 -4.97
C ALA A 25 7.96 3.25 -3.50
N GLY A 26 6.86 2.56 -3.21
CA GLY A 26 6.47 2.11 -1.87
C GLY A 26 6.82 0.66 -1.55
N GLY A 27 7.39 -0.06 -2.52
CA GLY A 27 7.71 -1.49 -2.40
C GLY A 27 6.56 -2.38 -2.83
N ARG A 28 6.42 -3.54 -2.18
CA ARG A 28 5.38 -4.53 -2.47
C ARG A 28 4.72 -5.02 -1.18
N VAL A 29 3.46 -5.43 -1.27
CA VAL A 29 2.70 -6.08 -0.18
C VAL A 29 2.07 -7.38 -0.67
N GLY A 30 2.07 -8.42 0.16
CA GLY A 30 1.34 -9.64 -0.11
C GLY A 30 -0.17 -9.45 0.05
N LEU A 31 -0.97 -10.16 -0.74
CA LEU A 31 -2.43 -10.07 -0.72
C LEU A 31 -3.09 -11.01 0.30
N ARG A 32 -2.30 -11.64 1.19
CA ARG A 32 -2.86 -12.32 2.36
C ARG A 32 -3.44 -11.30 3.32
N ARG A 33 -4.54 -11.64 3.98
CA ARG A 33 -5.31 -10.73 4.83
C ARG A 33 -4.45 -10.05 5.91
N ASP A 34 -3.62 -10.82 6.59
CA ASP A 34 -2.71 -10.35 7.64
C ASP A 34 -1.65 -9.37 7.12
N GLU A 35 -1.14 -9.59 5.90
CA GLU A 35 -0.18 -8.69 5.26
C GLU A 35 -0.84 -7.37 4.84
N LEU A 36 -2.04 -7.45 4.24
CA LEU A 36 -2.85 -6.29 3.90
C LEU A 36 -3.26 -5.49 5.14
N GLU A 37 -3.68 -6.13 6.23
CA GLU A 37 -4.02 -5.45 7.50
C GLU A 37 -2.82 -4.71 8.10
N ARG A 38 -1.60 -5.28 8.03
CA ARG A 38 -0.37 -4.59 8.45
C ARG A 38 0.00 -3.42 7.54
N PHE A 39 -0.35 -3.49 6.26
CA PHE A 39 -0.17 -2.38 5.34
C PHE A 39 -1.19 -1.28 5.62
N THR A 40 -2.47 -1.61 5.77
CA THR A 40 -3.52 -0.61 6.05
C THR A 40 -3.36 0.08 7.39
N ALA A 41 -2.71 -0.55 8.37
CA ALA A 41 -2.32 0.08 9.62
C ALA A 41 -1.37 1.28 9.45
N ARG A 42 -0.71 1.43 8.30
CA ARG A 42 0.19 2.56 7.96
C ARG A 42 -0.51 3.68 7.16
N LEU A 43 -1.78 3.48 6.81
CA LEU A 43 -2.57 4.45 6.07
C LEU A 43 -3.28 5.43 7.01
N CYS A 44 -3.46 6.64 6.54
CA CYS A 44 -4.22 7.70 7.18
C CYS A 44 -5.61 7.87 6.57
N SER A 45 -6.49 8.54 7.31
CA SER A 45 -7.84 8.94 6.92
C SER A 45 -7.85 9.89 5.73
N THR A 46 -6.75 10.62 5.52
CA THR A 46 -6.54 11.55 4.42
C THR A 46 -5.90 10.93 3.18
N ASP A 47 -5.55 9.64 3.22
CA ASP A 47 -4.96 8.96 2.08
C ASP A 47 -6.03 8.59 1.05
N HIS A 48 -5.70 8.82 -0.22
CA HIS A 48 -6.51 8.36 -1.33
C HIS A 48 -5.89 7.09 -1.91
N VAL A 49 -6.50 5.94 -1.63
CA VAL A 49 -6.03 4.65 -2.16
C VAL A 49 -6.67 4.37 -3.51
N VAL A 50 -5.84 4.15 -4.53
CA VAL A 50 -6.25 3.73 -5.87
C VAL A 50 -5.81 2.29 -6.07
N LEU A 51 -6.75 1.42 -6.43
CA LEU A 51 -6.50 0.00 -6.61
C LEU A 51 -6.74 -0.37 -8.07
N GLU A 52 -5.71 -0.85 -8.74
CA GLU A 52 -5.81 -1.58 -9.99
C GLU A 52 -5.72 -3.08 -9.71
N ALA A 53 -6.76 -3.84 -10.06
CA ALA A 53 -6.78 -5.28 -9.90
C ALA A 53 -7.70 -5.91 -10.94
N THR A 54 -7.25 -7.00 -11.55
CA THR A 54 -8.03 -7.81 -12.50
C THR A 54 -8.82 -8.95 -11.84
N GLY A 55 -8.62 -9.20 -10.53
CA GLY A 55 -9.33 -10.24 -9.78
C GLY A 55 -9.39 -9.99 -8.26
N ASN A 56 -10.40 -10.57 -7.60
CA ASN A 56 -10.64 -10.51 -6.15
C ASN A 56 -10.69 -9.09 -5.53
N THR A 57 -11.00 -8.07 -6.34
CA THR A 57 -11.06 -6.65 -5.97
C THR A 57 -11.95 -6.41 -4.75
N ALA A 58 -13.10 -7.08 -4.68
CA ALA A 58 -14.03 -6.94 -3.56
C ALA A 58 -13.41 -7.37 -2.22
N ALA A 59 -12.63 -8.46 -2.20
CA ALA A 59 -11.96 -8.91 -0.98
C ALA A 59 -10.90 -7.91 -0.51
N ILE A 60 -10.10 -7.38 -1.44
CA ILE A 60 -9.08 -6.37 -1.13
C ILE A 60 -9.74 -5.09 -0.61
N VAL A 61 -10.75 -4.58 -1.32
CA VAL A 61 -11.48 -3.37 -0.93
C VAL A 61 -12.13 -3.52 0.45
N ASN A 62 -12.65 -4.71 0.80
CA ASN A 62 -13.23 -4.96 2.11
C ASN A 62 -12.19 -4.88 3.25
N VAL A 63 -10.93 -5.21 3.00
CA VAL A 63 -9.83 -5.01 3.97
C VAL A 63 -9.39 -3.55 4.00
N LEU A 64 -9.34 -2.86 2.86
CA LEU A 64 -8.87 -1.47 2.79
C LEU A 64 -9.86 -0.47 3.40
N ARG A 65 -11.16 -0.58 3.08
CA ARG A 65 -12.19 0.43 3.42
C ARG A 65 -12.27 0.80 4.90
N PRO A 66 -12.26 -0.14 5.87
CA PRO A 66 -12.38 0.20 7.28
C PRO A 66 -11.22 1.06 7.81
N HIS A 67 -10.06 1.02 7.15
CA HIS A 67 -8.83 1.63 7.64
C HIS A 67 -8.60 3.03 7.05
N VAL A 68 -8.87 3.19 5.75
CA VAL A 68 -8.74 4.48 5.03
C VAL A 68 -9.74 5.53 5.53
N ALA A 69 -10.79 5.15 6.27
CA ALA A 69 -11.77 6.08 6.82
C ALA A 69 -11.64 6.37 8.32
N ARG A 70 -10.78 5.64 9.05
CA ARG A 70 -10.85 5.59 10.52
C ARG A 70 -9.63 6.18 11.25
N ARG A 71 -8.46 6.27 10.60
CA ARG A 71 -7.21 6.57 11.30
C ARG A 71 -6.70 7.98 11.00
N ASP A 72 -6.83 8.90 11.93
CA ASP A 72 -6.12 10.18 11.84
C ASP A 72 -4.61 9.93 11.82
N CYS A 73 -3.89 10.63 10.93
CA CYS A 73 -2.45 10.44 10.75
C CYS A 73 -1.69 10.66 12.08
N GLU A 74 -1.06 9.62 12.59
CA GLU A 74 0.11 9.79 13.47
C GLU A 74 1.36 9.56 12.61
N SER A 75 2.18 10.60 12.47
CA SER A 75 3.34 10.61 11.58
C SER A 75 4.42 9.66 12.08
N THR A 76 4.31 8.38 11.77
CA THR A 76 5.47 7.50 11.69
C THR A 76 5.89 7.43 10.23
N ALA A 77 6.86 8.28 9.88
CA ALA A 77 7.65 8.14 8.66
C ALA A 77 8.08 6.67 8.51
N GLY A 78 7.60 6.01 7.45
CA GLY A 78 7.83 4.57 7.25
C GLY A 78 9.33 4.24 7.13
N PRO A 79 9.75 3.02 7.50
CA PRO A 79 11.16 2.67 7.47
C PRO A 79 11.67 2.61 6.03
N ALA A 80 12.79 3.29 5.77
CA ALA A 80 13.55 3.18 4.53
C ALA A 80 13.97 1.71 4.34
N HIS A 81 13.29 0.99 3.45
CA HIS A 81 13.63 -0.40 3.19
C HIS A 81 14.87 -0.46 2.28
N ARG A 82 15.99 -0.78 2.91
CA ARG A 82 17.31 -0.99 2.30
C ARG A 82 17.18 -2.01 1.16
N ARG A 83 17.54 -1.59 -0.05
CA ARG A 83 17.62 -2.47 -1.24
C ARG A 83 18.56 -3.64 -0.92
N SER A 84 18.05 -4.86 -0.81
CA SER A 84 18.88 -6.05 -0.92
C SER A 84 19.08 -6.34 -2.40
N THR A 85 20.19 -5.83 -2.94
CA THR A 85 20.78 -6.40 -4.15
C THR A 85 21.22 -7.83 -3.83
N ARG A 86 20.51 -8.81 -4.40
CA ARG A 86 21.10 -10.14 -4.67
C ARG A 86 20.43 -10.74 -5.89
N GLN A 87 20.90 -10.26 -7.03
CA GLN A 87 21.01 -11.03 -8.25
C GLN A 87 22.37 -11.76 -8.20
N ASP A 88 22.47 -12.87 -8.92
CA ASP A 88 23.53 -13.89 -9.00
C ASP A 88 23.57 -14.93 -7.86
N ARG A 89 22.92 -16.07 -8.08
CA ARG A 89 23.57 -17.28 -8.65
C ARG A 89 22.56 -18.18 -9.34
#